data_AF-A0A4Q5PHG1-F1
#
_entry.id   AF-A0A4Q5PHG1-F1
#
_cell.length_a   1.000
_cell.length_b   1.000
_cell.length_c   1.000
_cell.angle_alpha   90.00
_cell.angle_beta   90.00
_cell.angle_gamma   90.00
#
_symmetry.space_group_name_H-M   'P 1'
#
loop_
_entity.id
_entity.type
_entity.pdbx_description
1 polymer ?
#
loop_
_entity_poly.entity_id
_entity_poly.type
_entity_poly.pdbx_seq_one_letter_code
_entity_poly.pdbx_strand_id
1 'polypeptide(L)'
;MSAFLSPDSTARTAGVRVVSPVLPSATQRALIQLASRSRITQMELAAGKCFLASLDFAIQANSIAELTLLRWQVKGDPDFVEHWAVRMGDDTALDLTRIQVDGQTSVVKKIASYPAGYLLKGDYPVSLFASGVEAFGGLENLCIRTALLMRWNMVAHDVRCAPLIGKARFVWDGAGELERYLLRVLFSGWRQKLADRRARLLKNLQL
;
A
#
# COMPACT_ATOMS: atom_id res chain seq x y z
N MET A 1 59.49 33.10 -41.36
CA MET A 1 58.38 33.31 -40.41
C MET A 1 57.19 32.53 -40.92
N SER A 2 56.80 31.46 -40.20
CA SER A 2 55.42 30.96 -40.08
C SER A 2 55.47 29.64 -39.32
N ALA A 3 54.92 29.68 -38.11
CA ALA A 3 54.71 28.55 -37.23
C ALA A 3 53.54 27.69 -37.74
N PHE A 4 53.63 26.37 -37.55
CA PHE A 4 52.44 25.53 -37.45
C PHE A 4 52.60 24.62 -36.23
N LEU A 5 51.76 24.90 -35.23
CA LEU A 5 51.57 24.15 -33.99
C LEU A 5 50.51 23.06 -34.25
N SER A 6 50.77 21.84 -33.78
CA SER A 6 49.75 20.87 -33.31
C SER A 6 49.09 21.40 -32.01
N PRO A 7 48.05 20.77 -31.40
CA PRO A 7 47.27 19.57 -31.76
C PRO A 7 45.73 19.82 -31.65
N ASP A 8 44.90 18.83 -32.01
CA ASP A 8 43.53 18.78 -31.48
C ASP A 8 43.10 17.33 -31.20
N SER A 9 43.35 16.88 -29.97
CA SER A 9 42.81 15.64 -29.42
C SER A 9 41.73 15.97 -28.38
N THR A 10 40.50 16.15 -28.82
CA THR A 10 39.36 16.31 -27.93
C THR A 10 38.78 14.95 -27.55
N ALA A 11 39.41 14.31 -26.55
CA ALA A 11 38.79 13.22 -25.80
C ALA A 11 37.62 13.80 -24.97
N ARG A 12 36.38 13.56 -25.41
CA ARG A 12 35.18 13.81 -24.61
C ARG A 12 35.03 12.72 -23.55
N THR A 13 35.53 12.99 -22.35
CA THR A 13 35.16 12.26 -21.13
C THR A 13 33.71 12.58 -20.79
N ALA A 14 32.81 11.63 -21.01
CA ALA A 14 31.45 11.66 -20.49
C ALA A 14 31.52 11.69 -18.96
N GLY A 15 31.19 12.83 -18.37
CA GLY A 15 31.11 13.00 -16.92
C GLY A 15 30.01 12.11 -16.33
N VAL A 16 30.41 10.98 -15.76
CA VAL A 16 29.55 10.18 -14.88
C VAL A 16 29.30 11.03 -13.64
N ARG A 17 28.13 11.68 -13.56
CA ARG A 17 27.66 12.31 -12.32
C ARG A 17 27.43 11.21 -11.29
N VAL A 18 28.37 11.07 -10.37
CA VAL A 18 28.16 10.33 -9.12
C VAL A 18 27.12 11.12 -8.33
N VAL A 19 25.85 10.70 -8.41
CA VAL A 19 24.79 11.22 -7.55
C VAL A 19 25.03 10.58 -6.17
N SER A 20 25.61 11.35 -5.26
CA SER A 20 25.73 10.94 -3.85
C SER A 20 24.34 10.60 -3.30
N PRO A 21 24.18 9.50 -2.56
CA PRO A 21 22.89 9.16 -1.98
C PRO A 21 22.44 10.27 -1.02
N VAL A 22 21.29 10.87 -1.31
CA VAL A 22 20.65 11.85 -0.41
C VAL A 22 20.28 11.10 0.88
N LEU A 23 20.88 11.50 2.00
CA LEU A 23 20.55 10.92 3.30
C LEU A 23 19.09 11.24 3.67
N PRO A 24 18.36 10.31 4.31
CA PRO A 24 16.99 10.56 4.72
C PRO A 24 16.90 11.75 5.68
N SER A 25 15.87 12.59 5.54
CA SER A 25 15.62 13.72 6.43
C SER A 25 15.35 13.27 7.88
N ALA A 26 15.39 14.19 8.86
CA ALA A 26 15.03 13.86 10.24
C ALA A 26 13.61 13.28 10.35
N THR A 27 12.65 13.85 9.63
CA THR A 27 11.27 13.35 9.53
C THR A 27 11.23 11.93 8.96
N GLN A 28 11.93 11.67 7.84
CA GLN A 28 11.98 10.33 7.25
C GLN A 28 12.60 9.30 8.21
N ARG A 29 13.67 9.66 8.92
CA ARG A 29 14.28 8.77 9.93
C ARG A 29 13.30 8.45 11.07
N ALA A 30 12.54 9.43 11.56
CA ALA A 30 11.54 9.22 12.61
C ALA A 30 10.42 8.27 12.12
N LEU A 31 9.93 8.47 10.89
CA LEU A 31 8.92 7.59 10.29
C LEU A 31 9.45 6.16 10.10
N ILE A 32 10.68 5.99 9.60
CA ILE A 32 11.31 4.68 9.43
C ILE A 32 11.45 3.97 10.78
N GLN A 33 11.89 4.67 11.83
CA GLN A 33 12.03 4.12 13.17
C GLN A 33 10.69 3.71 13.78
N LEU A 34 9.63 4.50 13.58
CA LEU A 34 8.29 4.14 14.01
C LEU A 34 7.77 2.92 13.23
N ALA A 35 7.83 2.94 11.91
CA ALA A 35 7.40 1.82 11.06
C ALA A 35 8.15 0.53 11.39
N SER A 36 9.45 0.63 11.67
CA SER A 36 10.29 -0.50 12.04
C SER A 36 9.86 -1.16 13.35
N ARG A 37 9.24 -0.41 14.27
CA ARG A 37 8.70 -0.94 15.53
C ARG A 37 7.31 -1.57 15.34
N SER A 38 6.53 -1.05 14.40
CA SER A 38 5.16 -1.50 14.13
C SER A 38 5.05 -2.59 13.05
N ARG A 39 6.15 -2.97 12.41
CA ARG A 39 6.15 -3.96 11.31
C ARG A 39 5.70 -5.35 11.78
N ILE A 40 5.02 -6.06 10.89
CA ILE A 40 4.69 -7.47 11.06
C ILE A 40 5.76 -8.31 10.37
N THR A 41 6.44 -9.17 11.13
CA THR A 41 7.59 -9.96 10.66
C THR A 41 7.22 -11.41 10.30
N GLN A 42 6.02 -11.87 10.64
CA GLN A 42 5.55 -13.23 10.39
C GLN A 42 4.47 -13.22 9.30
N MET A 43 4.56 -14.16 8.36
CA MET A 43 3.66 -14.25 7.21
C MET A 43 2.21 -14.45 7.64
N GLU A 44 1.99 -15.34 8.60
CA GLU A 44 0.69 -15.73 9.11
C GLU A 44 -0.04 -14.56 9.76
N LEU A 45 0.71 -13.72 10.47
CA LEU A 45 0.18 -12.51 11.10
C LEU A 45 -0.07 -11.38 10.11
N ALA A 46 0.71 -11.32 9.02
CA ALA A 46 0.58 -10.28 8.02
C ALA A 46 -0.64 -10.50 7.11
N ALA A 47 -1.05 -11.77 6.90
CA ALA A 47 -2.16 -12.17 6.04
C ALA A 47 -3.43 -11.31 6.24
N GLY A 48 -3.80 -10.55 5.21
CA GLY A 48 -4.98 -9.67 5.23
C GLY A 48 -4.89 -8.43 6.13
N LYS A 49 -3.71 -8.10 6.68
CA LYS A 49 -3.52 -6.97 7.60
C LYS A 49 -2.90 -5.72 6.97
N CYS A 50 -2.40 -5.79 5.73
CA CYS A 50 -1.67 -4.68 5.08
C CYS A 50 -2.40 -3.33 5.12
N PHE A 51 -3.72 -3.31 4.86
CA PHE A 51 -4.51 -2.08 4.94
C PHE A 51 -4.57 -1.50 6.35
N LEU A 52 -5.00 -2.31 7.33
CA LEU A 52 -5.16 -1.86 8.72
C LEU A 52 -3.83 -1.46 9.35
N ALA A 53 -2.77 -2.25 9.11
CA ALA A 53 -1.43 -1.93 9.61
C ALA A 53 -0.90 -0.61 9.04
N SER A 54 -1.12 -0.35 7.75
CA SER A 54 -0.71 0.90 7.11
C SER A 54 -1.52 2.09 7.60
N LEU A 55 -2.84 1.94 7.74
CA LEU A 55 -3.72 3.01 8.21
C LEU A 55 -3.48 3.35 9.69
N ASP A 56 -3.37 2.34 10.55
CA ASP A 56 -3.06 2.51 11.98
C ASP A 56 -1.74 3.24 12.18
N PHE A 57 -0.68 2.78 11.49
CA PHE A 57 0.62 3.46 11.50
C PHE A 57 0.49 4.91 11.02
N ALA A 58 -0.24 5.16 9.94
CA ALA A 58 -0.37 6.49 9.38
C ALA A 58 -1.13 7.45 10.32
N ILE A 59 -2.13 6.96 11.05
CA ILE A 59 -2.83 7.71 12.10
C ILE A 59 -1.88 8.06 13.25
N GLN A 60 -1.12 7.07 13.74
CA GLN A 60 -0.15 7.29 14.82
C GLN A 60 0.96 8.28 14.42
N ALA A 61 1.35 8.26 13.14
CA ALA A 61 2.39 9.12 12.59
C ALA A 61 1.89 10.51 12.12
N ASN A 62 0.61 10.83 12.31
CA ASN A 62 0.01 12.10 11.85
C ASN A 62 0.63 13.35 12.51
N SER A 63 1.20 13.20 13.71
CA SER A 63 1.95 14.28 14.39
C SER A 63 3.34 14.53 13.78
N ILE A 64 3.85 13.62 12.96
CA ILE A 64 5.18 13.68 12.35
C ILE A 64 5.09 14.26 10.93
N ALA A 65 4.13 13.80 10.15
CA ALA A 65 3.91 14.22 8.78
C ALA A 65 2.48 13.91 8.32
N GLU A 66 1.99 14.68 7.34
CA GLU A 66 0.82 14.27 6.57
C GLU A 66 1.21 13.11 5.65
N LEU A 67 0.50 11.99 5.79
CA LEU A 67 0.83 10.74 5.12
C LEU A 67 -0.23 10.35 4.09
N THR A 68 0.20 9.56 3.13
CA THR A 68 -0.63 9.03 2.04
C THR A 68 -0.51 7.51 2.01
N LEU A 69 -1.63 6.82 1.86
CA LEU A 69 -1.68 5.38 1.67
C LEU A 69 -1.55 5.05 0.18
N LEU A 70 -0.63 4.15 -0.13
CA LEU A 70 -0.47 3.55 -1.44
C LEU A 70 -1.34 2.30 -1.53
N ARG A 71 -2.07 2.16 -2.65
CA ARG A 71 -2.86 0.97 -2.95
C ARG A 71 -2.39 0.34 -4.23
N TRP A 72 -2.04 -0.93 -4.18
CA TRP A 72 -1.86 -1.77 -5.35
C TRP A 72 -3.04 -2.72 -5.52
N GLN A 73 -3.46 -2.94 -6.76
CA GLN A 73 -4.20 -4.13 -7.12
C GLN A 73 -3.21 -5.27 -7.37
N VAL A 74 -3.44 -6.42 -6.74
CA VAL A 74 -2.62 -7.62 -6.93
C VAL A 74 -3.33 -8.54 -7.93
N LYS A 75 -2.63 -8.90 -9.01
CA LYS A 75 -3.08 -9.85 -10.03
C LYS A 75 -2.29 -11.16 -9.94
N GLY A 76 -2.97 -12.26 -10.21
CA GLY A 76 -2.37 -13.60 -10.23
C GLY A 76 -2.41 -14.33 -8.89
N ASP A 77 -2.87 -13.68 -7.83
CA ASP A 77 -3.03 -14.27 -6.51
C ASP A 77 -4.51 -14.21 -6.07
N PRO A 78 -5.17 -15.36 -5.83
CA PRO A 78 -6.56 -15.40 -5.43
C PRO A 78 -6.80 -14.96 -3.98
N ASP A 79 -5.79 -15.04 -3.13
CA ASP A 79 -5.86 -14.76 -1.70
C ASP A 79 -5.48 -13.30 -1.41
N PHE A 80 -4.62 -12.71 -2.24
CA PHE A 80 -4.20 -11.31 -2.14
C PHE A 80 -4.66 -10.51 -3.36
N VAL A 81 -5.62 -9.61 -3.15
CA VAL A 81 -6.19 -8.82 -4.27
C VAL A 81 -5.80 -7.36 -4.20
N GLU A 82 -5.37 -6.94 -3.03
CA GLU A 82 -4.81 -5.62 -2.83
C GLU A 82 -3.63 -5.71 -1.89
N HIS A 83 -2.74 -4.75 -2.05
CA HIS A 83 -1.67 -4.49 -1.11
C HIS A 83 -1.64 -3.02 -0.76
N TRP A 84 -1.24 -2.74 0.47
CA TRP A 84 -1.26 -1.40 1.03
C TRP A 84 0.06 -1.10 1.75
N ALA A 85 0.54 0.13 1.59
CA ALA A 85 1.71 0.65 2.27
C ALA A 85 1.56 2.16 2.45
N VAL A 86 2.48 2.81 3.16
CA VAL A 86 2.49 4.27 3.33
C VAL A 86 3.53 4.90 2.42
N ARG A 87 3.17 5.93 1.65
CA ARG A 87 4.15 6.68 0.85
C ARG A 87 5.08 7.49 1.74
N MET A 88 6.37 7.44 1.46
CA MET A 88 7.40 8.27 2.09
C MET A 88 8.28 8.88 1.00
N GLY A 89 7.99 10.11 0.58
CA GLY A 89 8.65 10.74 -0.56
C GLY A 89 8.14 10.21 -1.91
N ASP A 90 8.88 10.49 -2.99
CA ASP A 90 8.38 10.26 -4.35
C ASP A 90 8.49 8.80 -4.82
N ASP A 91 9.56 8.10 -4.41
CA ASP A 91 9.90 6.77 -4.95
C ASP A 91 9.84 5.64 -3.92
N THR A 92 9.47 5.96 -2.68
CA THR A 92 9.65 5.07 -1.54
C THR A 92 8.34 4.84 -0.78
N ALA A 93 8.15 3.61 -0.33
CA ALA A 93 7.05 3.15 0.51
C ALA A 93 7.58 2.59 1.84
N LEU A 94 6.82 2.82 2.90
CA LEU A 94 6.91 2.14 4.18
C LEU A 94 5.89 1.01 4.20
N ASP A 95 6.37 -0.22 4.04
CA ASP A 95 5.57 -1.43 3.96
C ASP A 95 5.74 -2.25 5.24
N LEU A 96 4.76 -2.10 6.14
CA LEU A 96 4.75 -2.77 7.44
C LEU A 96 4.48 -4.27 7.33
N THR A 97 4.06 -4.73 6.15
CA THR A 97 3.66 -6.11 5.86
C THR A 97 4.43 -6.70 4.68
N ARG A 98 5.63 -6.17 4.41
CA ARG A 98 6.45 -6.55 3.25
C ARG A 98 6.72 -8.05 3.14
N ILE A 99 6.69 -8.77 4.27
CA ILE A 99 6.83 -10.22 4.31
C ILE A 99 5.86 -10.92 3.33
N GLN A 100 4.68 -10.34 3.07
CA GLN A 100 3.67 -10.83 2.12
C GLN A 100 4.05 -10.67 0.65
N VAL A 101 4.97 -9.75 0.35
CA VAL A 101 5.31 -9.35 -1.02
C VAL A 101 6.51 -10.13 -1.52
N ASP A 102 7.59 -10.15 -0.73
CA ASP A 102 8.87 -10.74 -1.13
C ASP A 102 9.58 -11.51 0.00
N GLY A 103 8.87 -11.81 1.09
CA GLY A 103 9.44 -12.52 2.24
C GLY A 103 10.45 -11.70 3.05
N GLN A 104 10.61 -10.41 2.78
CA GLN A 104 11.53 -9.55 3.55
C GLN A 104 10.78 -8.75 4.63
N THR A 105 11.49 -8.40 5.70
CA THR A 105 10.93 -7.66 6.84
C THR A 105 11.41 -6.21 6.94
N SER A 106 12.23 -5.75 6.00
CA SER A 106 12.65 -4.35 5.94
C SER A 106 11.48 -3.46 5.50
N VAL A 107 11.19 -2.41 6.26
CA VAL A 107 10.01 -1.57 6.02
C VAL A 107 10.14 -0.65 4.81
N VAL A 108 11.36 -0.28 4.44
CA VAL A 108 11.60 0.63 3.31
C VAL A 108 11.66 -0.18 2.02
N LYS A 109 10.80 0.13 1.05
CA LYS A 109 10.80 -0.47 -0.28
C LYS A 109 10.59 0.60 -1.36
N LYS A 110 11.29 0.47 -2.48
CA LYS A 110 11.05 1.33 -3.64
C LYS A 110 9.72 0.97 -4.29
N ILE A 111 8.93 1.98 -4.65
CA ILE A 111 7.61 1.79 -5.30
C ILE A 111 7.77 1.03 -6.63
N ALA A 112 8.81 1.35 -7.40
CA ALA A 112 9.10 0.69 -8.67
C ALA A 112 9.62 -0.76 -8.54
N SER A 113 9.96 -1.23 -7.33
CA SER A 113 10.49 -2.59 -7.11
C SER A 113 9.44 -3.58 -6.57
N TYR A 114 8.17 -3.19 -6.56
CA TYR A 114 7.08 -4.13 -6.34
C TYR A 114 6.96 -5.12 -7.52
N PRO A 115 6.54 -6.37 -7.27
CA PRO A 115 6.41 -7.37 -8.33
C PRO A 115 5.45 -6.92 -9.44
N ALA A 116 5.64 -7.40 -10.67
CA ALA A 116 4.83 -6.98 -11.82
C ALA A 116 3.32 -7.22 -11.67
N GLY A 117 2.90 -8.15 -10.81
CA GLY A 117 1.49 -8.38 -10.47
C GLY A 117 0.87 -7.29 -9.60
N TYR A 118 1.66 -6.40 -9.00
CA TYR A 118 1.23 -5.31 -8.14
C TYR A 118 1.08 -4.05 -8.98
N LEU A 119 -0.13 -3.81 -9.45
CA LEU A 119 -0.47 -2.65 -10.27
C LEU A 119 -0.85 -1.49 -9.34
N LEU A 120 -0.02 -0.46 -9.27
CA LEU A 120 -0.33 0.72 -8.46
C LEU A 120 -1.64 1.35 -8.96
N LYS A 121 -2.59 1.52 -8.04
CA LYS A 121 -3.94 1.99 -8.35
C LYS A 121 -4.21 3.41 -7.91
N GLY A 122 -3.65 3.82 -6.78
CA GLY A 122 -3.94 5.13 -6.25
C GLY A 122 -3.18 5.46 -4.98
N ASP A 123 -3.25 6.75 -4.68
CA ASP A 123 -2.61 7.41 -3.56
C ASP A 123 -3.71 8.12 -2.77
N TYR A 124 -3.94 7.69 -1.54
CA TYR A 124 -5.08 8.15 -0.73
C TYR A 124 -4.58 8.89 0.50
N PRO A 125 -4.80 10.21 0.63
CA PRO A 125 -4.44 10.92 1.85
C PRO A 125 -5.18 10.33 3.05
N VAL A 126 -4.49 10.22 4.19
CA VAL A 126 -5.01 9.55 5.40
C VAL A 126 -6.29 10.22 5.92
N SER A 127 -6.44 11.52 5.67
CA SER A 127 -7.64 12.30 5.97
C SER A 127 -8.93 11.75 5.34
N LEU A 128 -8.85 10.97 4.24
CA LEU A 128 -10.01 10.28 3.65
C LEU A 128 -10.61 9.20 4.58
N PHE A 129 -9.81 8.68 5.50
CA PHE A 129 -10.18 7.59 6.38
C PHE A 129 -10.47 8.07 7.81
N ALA A 130 -9.92 9.22 8.23
CA ALA A 130 -10.01 9.73 9.59
C ALA A 130 -11.46 9.84 10.11
N SER A 131 -12.36 10.43 9.32
CA SER A 131 -13.78 10.56 9.69
C SER A 131 -14.48 9.20 9.88
N GLY A 132 -14.08 8.19 9.11
CA GLY A 132 -14.60 6.83 9.25
C GLY A 132 -14.02 6.09 10.46
N VAL A 133 -12.78 6.35 10.85
CA VAL A 133 -12.18 5.73 12.03
C VAL A 133 -12.76 6.33 13.31
N GLU A 134 -12.87 7.66 13.37
CA GLU A 134 -13.41 8.38 14.53
C GLU A 134 -14.90 8.07 14.75
N ALA A 135 -15.71 8.11 13.69
CA ALA A 135 -17.17 7.91 13.79
C ALA A 135 -17.58 6.53 14.31
N PHE A 136 -16.68 5.55 14.29
CA PHE A 136 -16.98 4.16 14.66
C PHE A 136 -16.08 3.62 15.79
N GLY A 137 -15.45 4.51 16.58
CA GLY A 137 -14.75 4.12 17.81
C GLY A 137 -13.41 3.42 17.58
N GLY A 138 -12.69 3.79 16.50
CA GLY A 138 -11.35 3.29 16.22
C GLY A 138 -11.29 2.07 15.30
N LEU A 139 -10.07 1.70 14.90
CA LEU A 139 -9.83 0.58 13.97
C LEU A 139 -10.19 -0.79 14.55
N GLU A 140 -10.22 -0.91 15.88
CA GLU A 140 -10.59 -2.14 16.58
C GLU A 140 -12.07 -2.49 16.41
N ASN A 141 -12.90 -1.48 16.11
CA ASN A 141 -14.35 -1.60 15.92
C ASN A 141 -14.76 -1.49 14.44
N LEU A 142 -13.82 -1.72 13.52
CA LEU A 142 -14.06 -1.57 12.09
C LEU A 142 -15.16 -2.53 11.60
N CYS A 143 -16.37 -2.00 11.47
CA CYS A 143 -17.53 -2.75 11.02
C CYS A 143 -17.71 -2.63 9.50
N ILE A 144 -18.60 -3.44 8.93
CA ILE A 144 -18.88 -3.41 7.49
C ILE A 144 -19.30 -2.01 7.01
N ARG A 145 -20.03 -1.24 7.83
CA ARG A 145 -20.45 0.14 7.49
C ARG A 145 -19.24 1.07 7.37
N THR A 146 -18.30 0.98 8.31
CA THR A 146 -17.05 1.75 8.28
C THR A 146 -16.23 1.42 7.04
N ALA A 147 -16.07 0.12 6.73
CA ALA A 147 -15.36 -0.32 5.54
C ALA A 147 -16.03 0.17 4.24
N LEU A 148 -17.36 0.13 4.17
CA LEU A 148 -18.13 0.66 3.03
C LEU A 148 -17.95 2.17 2.88
N LEU A 149 -18.00 2.93 3.98
CA LEU A 149 -17.77 4.37 3.95
C LEU A 149 -16.36 4.70 3.46
N MET A 150 -15.34 4.00 3.95
CA MET A 150 -13.96 4.18 3.49
C MET A 150 -13.83 3.90 1.99
N ARG A 151 -14.43 2.81 1.50
CA ARG A 151 -14.44 2.49 0.06
C ARG A 151 -15.16 3.56 -0.76
N TRP A 152 -16.29 4.06 -0.28
CA TRP A 152 -17.00 5.15 -0.94
C TRP A 152 -16.15 6.42 -1.01
N ASN A 153 -15.47 6.79 0.07
CA ASN A 153 -14.57 7.94 0.11
C ASN A 153 -13.41 7.80 -0.89
N MET A 154 -12.87 6.58 -1.06
CA MET A 154 -11.87 6.29 -2.08
C MET A 154 -12.42 6.48 -3.49
N VAL A 155 -13.60 5.92 -3.81
CA VAL A 155 -14.23 6.11 -5.13
C VAL A 155 -14.50 7.58 -5.40
N ALA A 156 -15.04 8.31 -4.42
CA ALA A 156 -15.27 9.74 -4.54
C ALA A 156 -13.97 10.55 -4.71
N HIS A 157 -12.87 10.10 -4.11
CA HIS A 157 -11.55 10.68 -4.34
C HIS A 157 -11.08 10.40 -5.77
N ASP A 158 -11.12 9.14 -6.22
CA ASP A 158 -10.70 8.74 -7.57
C ASP A 158 -11.48 9.50 -8.65
N VAL A 159 -12.80 9.67 -8.47
CA VAL A 159 -13.66 10.43 -9.39
C VAL A 159 -13.34 11.93 -9.40
N ARG A 160 -12.99 12.51 -8.25
CA ARG A 160 -12.57 13.92 -8.16
C ARG A 160 -11.24 14.16 -8.86
N CYS A 161 -10.30 13.23 -8.73
CA CYS A 161 -8.97 13.30 -9.33
C CYS A 161 -8.94 12.89 -10.82
N ALA A 162 -9.96 12.18 -11.30
CA ALA A 162 -10.05 11.73 -12.68
C ALA A 162 -10.25 12.90 -13.68
N PRO A 163 -9.59 12.85 -14.86
CA PRO A 163 -9.86 13.81 -15.93
C PRO A 163 -11.32 13.70 -16.41
N LEU A 164 -11.89 14.84 -16.85
CA LEU A 164 -13.30 14.97 -17.26
C LEU A 164 -13.75 13.87 -18.24
N ILE A 165 -12.90 13.53 -19.22
CA ILE A 165 -13.09 12.42 -20.14
C ILE A 165 -12.55 11.15 -19.46
N GLY A 166 -13.36 10.52 -18.62
CA GLY A 166 -12.94 9.30 -17.90
C GLY A 166 -13.65 9.06 -16.57
N LYS A 167 -14.30 10.08 -15.99
CA LYS A 167 -14.99 9.97 -14.70
C LYS A 167 -16.00 8.82 -14.63
N ALA A 168 -16.77 8.59 -15.69
CA ALA A 168 -17.74 7.48 -15.75
C ALA A 168 -17.07 6.11 -15.60
N ARG A 169 -15.86 5.94 -16.14
CA ARG A 169 -15.09 4.70 -16.00
C ARG A 169 -14.61 4.49 -14.57
N PHE A 170 -14.16 5.54 -13.88
CA PHE A 170 -13.77 5.44 -12.47
C PHE A 170 -14.95 5.13 -11.55
N VAL A 171 -16.13 5.69 -11.81
CA VAL A 171 -17.37 5.32 -11.10
C VAL A 171 -17.69 3.85 -11.33
N TRP A 172 -17.63 3.38 -12.58
CA TRP A 172 -17.94 1.99 -12.92
C TRP A 172 -16.93 0.99 -12.32
N ASP A 173 -15.64 1.27 -12.46
CA ASP A 173 -14.57 0.45 -11.88
C ASP A 173 -14.67 0.43 -10.35
N GLY A 174 -14.95 1.59 -9.72
CA GLY A 174 -15.18 1.71 -8.28
C GLY A 174 -16.41 0.95 -7.79
N ALA A 175 -17.52 0.99 -8.53
CA ALA A 175 -18.72 0.22 -8.23
C ALA A 175 -18.46 -1.30 -8.28
N GLY A 176 -17.74 -1.77 -9.32
CA GLY A 176 -17.33 -3.17 -9.43
C GLY A 176 -16.34 -3.60 -8.34
N GLU A 177 -15.48 -2.70 -7.86
CA GLU A 177 -14.64 -2.94 -6.69
C GLU A 177 -15.44 -3.07 -5.39
N LEU A 178 -16.44 -2.20 -5.20
CA LEU A 178 -17.33 -2.26 -4.04
C LEU A 178 -18.16 -3.54 -4.03
N GLU A 179 -18.69 -3.94 -5.18
CA GLU A 179 -19.42 -5.20 -5.36
C GLU A 179 -18.52 -6.40 -5.04
N ARG A 180 -17.32 -6.48 -5.60
CA ARG A 180 -16.36 -7.56 -5.30
C ARG A 180 -15.97 -7.59 -3.83
N TYR A 181 -15.80 -6.44 -3.20
CA TYR A 181 -15.53 -6.33 -1.77
C TYR A 181 -16.71 -6.87 -0.94
N LEU A 182 -17.94 -6.44 -1.24
CA LEU A 182 -19.16 -6.91 -0.59
C LEU A 182 -19.35 -8.41 -0.74
N LEU A 183 -19.25 -8.93 -1.97
CA LEU A 183 -19.33 -10.36 -2.24
C LEU A 183 -18.29 -11.10 -1.39
N ARG A 184 -17.05 -10.62 -1.32
CA ARG A 184 -16.03 -11.26 -0.48
C ARG A 184 -16.31 -11.21 1.01
N VAL A 185 -16.78 -10.09 1.55
CA VAL A 185 -17.14 -10.01 2.97
C VAL A 185 -18.26 -11.00 3.29
N LEU A 186 -19.25 -11.13 2.38
CA LEU A 186 -20.34 -12.07 2.52
C LEU A 186 -19.89 -13.53 2.36
N PHE A 187 -19.01 -13.82 1.39
CA PHE A 187 -18.51 -15.16 1.11
C PHE A 187 -17.37 -15.61 2.04
N SER A 188 -16.56 -14.70 2.58
CA SER A 188 -15.49 -15.03 3.55
C SER A 188 -16.10 -15.46 4.87
N GLY A 189 -17.13 -14.77 5.35
CA GLY A 189 -17.92 -15.21 6.51
C GLY A 189 -18.57 -16.57 6.29
N TRP A 190 -18.96 -16.89 5.06
CA TRP A 190 -19.50 -18.20 4.69
C TRP A 190 -18.43 -19.29 4.63
N ARG A 191 -17.27 -19.01 4.03
CA ARG A 191 -16.11 -19.90 3.97
C ARG A 191 -15.54 -20.21 5.35
N GLN A 192 -15.43 -19.21 6.24
CA GLN A 192 -14.99 -19.40 7.62
C GLN A 192 -15.96 -20.30 8.38
N LYS A 193 -17.28 -20.05 8.26
CA LYS A 193 -18.32 -20.90 8.87
C LYS A 193 -18.25 -22.35 8.35
N LEU A 194 -17.95 -22.55 7.07
CA LEU A 194 -17.77 -23.87 6.48
C LEU A 194 -16.49 -24.56 6.99
N ALA A 195 -15.38 -23.83 7.10
CA ALA A 195 -14.14 -24.34 7.67
C ALA A 195 -14.33 -24.76 9.14
N ASP A 196 -15.01 -23.94 9.94
CA ASP A 196 -15.33 -24.25 11.33
C ASP A 196 -16.29 -25.44 11.47
N ARG A 197 -17.28 -25.56 10.57
CA ARG A 197 -18.17 -26.73 10.51
C ARG A 197 -17.40 -27.99 10.14
N ARG A 198 -16.50 -27.92 9.15
CA ARG A 198 -15.64 -29.04 8.75
C ARG A 198 -14.69 -29.46 9.88
N ALA A 199 -14.07 -28.51 10.58
CA ALA A 199 -13.20 -28.77 11.72
C ALA A 199 -13.95 -29.45 12.88
N ARG A 200 -15.19 -29.04 13.16
CA ARG A 200 -16.07 -29.70 14.14
C ARG A 200 -16.46 -31.11 13.73
N LEU A 201 -16.83 -31.31 12.45
CA LEU A 201 -17.17 -32.64 11.94
C LEU A 201 -15.98 -33.60 11.96
N LEU A 202 -14.78 -33.13 11.61
CA LEU A 202 -13.56 -33.93 11.68
C LEU A 202 -13.19 -34.31 13.11
N LYS A 203 -13.36 -33.39 14.08
CA LYS A 203 -13.20 -33.72 15.51
C LYS A 203 -14.16 -34.80 15.99
N ASN A 204 -15.41 -34.77 15.51
CA ASN A 204 -16.44 -35.74 15.91
C ASN A 204 -16.29 -37.11 15.23
N LEU A 205 -15.51 -37.21 14.15
CA LEU A 205 -15.20 -38.47 13.45
C LEU A 205 -13.91 -39.14 13.94
N GLN A 206 -13.19 -38.53 14.88
CA GLN A 206 -11.97 -39.05 15.50
C GLN A 206 -12.20 -39.57 16.93
N LEU A 207 -13.46 -39.72 17.34
CA LEU A 207 -13.94 -40.45 18.53
C LEU A 207 -14.65 -41.73 18.07
#